data_AF-A0A6P2DWC3-F1
#
_entry.id   AF-A0A6P2DWC3-F1
#
_cell.length_a   1.000
_cell.length_b   1.000
_cell.length_c   1.000
_cell.angle_alpha   90.00
_cell.angle_beta   90.00
_cell.angle_gamma   90.00
#
_symmetry.space_group_name_H-M   'P 1'
#
loop_
_entity.id
_entity.type
_entity.pdbx_description
1 polymer ?
#
loop_
_entity_poly.entity_id
_entity_poly.type
_entity_poly.pdbx_seq_one_letter_code
_entity_poly.pdbx_strand_id
1 'polypeptide(L)'
;MGVIDGGPRSASCTALTDVKLGVLPRASLLGMIESHPMVAARMMLGISTILAGRLREGNRRLRTLSQVSRALQLELDAVHAVNRRLLEEQAGRGG
;
A
#
# COMPACT_ATOMS: atom_id res chain seq x y z
N MET A 1 7.64 -1.05 -11.96
CA MET A 1 8.15 0.32 -11.73
C MET A 1 8.87 0.74 -13.02
N GLY A 2 8.13 0.69 -14.15
CA GLY A 2 8.70 0.20 -15.42
C GLY A 2 9.82 1.02 -16.06
N VAL A 3 9.90 2.33 -15.77
CA VAL A 3 11.02 3.16 -16.24
C VAL A 3 12.31 2.83 -15.49
N ILE A 4 12.19 2.45 -14.21
CA ILE A 4 13.32 2.15 -13.32
C ILE A 4 13.69 0.67 -13.39
N ASP A 5 12.72 -0.24 -13.30
CA ASP A 5 12.95 -1.68 -13.19
C ASP A 5 12.67 -2.47 -14.49
N GLY A 6 12.14 -1.83 -15.54
CA GLY A 6 11.78 -2.50 -16.80
C GLY A 6 10.54 -3.41 -16.71
N GLY A 7 9.90 -3.53 -15.54
CA GLY A 7 8.73 -4.37 -15.34
C GLY A 7 7.44 -3.76 -15.93
N PRO A 8 6.38 -4.56 -16.09
CA PRO A 8 5.09 -4.09 -16.58
C PRO A 8 4.48 -3.01 -15.68
N ARG A 9 3.54 -2.22 -16.23
CA ARG A 9 2.81 -1.21 -15.45
C ARG A 9 1.97 -1.90 -14.36
N SER A 10 2.15 -1.48 -13.11
CA SER A 10 1.43 -2.02 -11.95
C SER A 10 0.03 -1.40 -11.77
N ALA A 11 -0.27 -0.32 -12.49
CA ALA A 11 -1.52 0.41 -12.40
C ALA A 11 -1.77 1.23 -13.68
N SER A 12 -3.04 1.55 -13.91
CA SER A 12 -3.47 2.54 -14.89
C SER A 12 -3.52 3.93 -14.24
N CYS A 13 -3.09 4.95 -14.97
CA CYS A 13 -3.24 6.35 -14.57
C CYS A 13 -4.06 7.06 -15.64
N THR A 14 -5.21 7.62 -15.24
CA THR A 14 -6.11 8.38 -16.12
C THR A 14 -6.18 9.81 -15.61
N ALA A 15 -6.05 10.79 -16.50
CA ALA A 15 -6.18 12.19 -16.14
C ALA A 15 -7.64 12.52 -15.85
N LEU A 16 -7.91 13.14 -14.70
CA LEU A 16 -9.26 13.61 -14.32
C LEU A 16 -9.56 15.02 -14.85
N THR A 17 -8.50 15.75 -15.22
CA THR A 17 -8.52 17.11 -15.74
C THR A 17 -7.44 17.25 -16.80
N ASP A 18 -7.43 18.36 -17.53
CA ASP A 18 -6.36 18.65 -18.48
C ASP A 18 -5.01 18.78 -17.77
N VAL A 19 -4.02 18.02 -18.24
CA VAL A 19 -2.68 17.96 -17.66
C VAL A 19 -1.62 18.25 -18.71
N LYS A 20 -0.58 19.00 -18.30
CA LYS A 20 0.66 19.14 -19.07
C LYS A 20 1.72 18.25 -18.45
N LEU A 21 2.28 17.35 -19.25
CA LEU A 21 3.21 16.33 -18.78
C LEU A 21 4.50 16.35 -19.60
N GLY A 22 5.64 16.26 -18.91
CA GLY A 22 6.91 15.86 -19.52
C GLY A 22 6.99 14.34 -19.59
N VAL A 23 7.39 13.79 -20.73
CA VAL A 23 7.58 12.36 -20.92
C VAL A 23 9.07 12.05 -20.87
N LEU A 24 9.48 11.20 -19.91
CA LEU A 24 10.83 10.68 -19.83
C LEU A 24 10.82 9.17 -20.10
N PRO A 25 11.11 8.74 -21.33
CA PRO A 25 11.23 7.31 -21.62
C PRO A 25 12.53 6.76 -21.03
N ARG A 26 12.56 5.44 -20.84
CA ARG A 26 13.72 4.75 -20.24
C ARG A 26 15.03 4.99 -21.01
N ALA A 27 14.98 5.05 -22.34
CA ALA A 27 16.16 5.33 -23.17
C ALA A 27 16.73 6.72 -22.90
N SER A 28 15.88 7.75 -22.77
CA SER A 28 16.32 9.10 -22.43
C SER A 28 16.89 9.19 -21.00
N LEU A 29 16.35 8.43 -20.05
CA LEU A 29 16.93 8.32 -18.71
C LEU A 29 18.35 7.72 -18.78
N LEU A 30 18.56 6.64 -19.55
CA LEU A 30 19.89 6.07 -19.76
C LEU A 30 20.84 7.08 -20.43
N GLY A 31 20.40 7.75 -21.49
CA GLY A 31 21.18 8.79 -22.14
C GLY A 31 21.54 9.94 -21.19
N MET A 32 20.65 10.29 -20.24
CA MET A 32 20.93 11.28 -19.21
C MET A 32 21.96 10.79 -18.19
N ILE A 33 21.99 9.50 -17.86
CA ILE A 33 23.02 8.92 -16.98
C ILE A 33 24.40 9.05 -17.63
N GLU A 34 24.49 8.79 -18.93
CA GLU A 34 25.75 8.85 -19.68
C GLU A 34 26.21 10.30 -19.91
N SER A 35 25.31 11.16 -20.37
CA SER A 35 25.64 12.54 -20.77
C SER A 35 25.68 13.53 -19.60
N HIS A 36 24.88 13.32 -18.56
CA HIS A 36 24.71 14.25 -17.43
C HIS A 36 24.58 13.51 -16.09
N PRO A 37 25.62 12.76 -15.66
CA PRO A 37 25.55 11.84 -14.53
C PRO A 37 25.16 12.51 -13.20
N MET A 38 25.60 13.74 -12.96
CA MET A 38 25.24 14.48 -11.74
C MET A 38 23.75 14.85 -11.68
N VAL A 39 23.14 15.15 -12.83
CA VAL A 39 21.70 15.42 -12.92
C VAL A 39 20.92 14.14 -12.67
N ALA A 40 21.33 13.05 -13.33
CA ALA A 40 20.73 11.74 -13.13
C ALA A 40 20.82 11.28 -11.66
N ALA A 41 21.98 11.42 -11.02
CA ALA A 41 22.17 11.06 -9.61
C ALA A 41 21.22 11.85 -8.69
N ARG A 42 21.12 13.17 -8.85
CA ARG A 42 20.19 14.00 -8.07
C ARG A 42 18.73 13.61 -8.29
N MET A 43 18.36 13.33 -9.54
CA MET A 43 17.01 12.85 -9.87
C MET A 43 16.73 11.50 -9.17
N MET A 44 17.67 10.56 -9.22
CA MET A 44 17.52 9.24 -8.60
C MET A 44 17.43 9.31 -7.08
N LEU A 45 18.12 10.24 -6.41
CA LEU A 45 17.94 10.49 -4.98
C LEU A 45 16.52 10.97 -4.66
N GLY A 46 15.97 11.87 -5.49
CA GLY A 46 14.58 12.31 -5.40
C GLY A 46 13.58 11.17 -5.57
N ILE A 47 13.76 10.34 -6.61
CA ILE A 47 12.92 9.15 -6.85
C ILE A 47 13.01 8.18 -5.67
N SER A 48 14.21 7.90 -5.15
CA SER A 48 14.43 7.02 -4.01
C SER A 48 13.69 7.51 -2.76
N THR A 49 13.69 8.82 -2.53
CA THR A 49 12.97 9.44 -1.42
C THR A 49 11.46 9.24 -1.55
N ILE A 50 10.91 9.42 -2.76
CA ILE A 50 9.49 9.19 -3.05
C ILE A 50 9.12 7.73 -2.81
N LEU A 51 9.93 6.78 -3.30
CA LEU A 51 9.67 5.35 -3.15
C LEU A 51 9.70 4.91 -1.69
N ALA A 52 10.71 5.35 -0.94
CA ALA A 52 10.81 5.07 0.50
C ALA A 52 9.62 5.67 1.27
N GLY A 53 9.18 6.87 0.90
CA GLY A 53 7.97 7.49 1.44
C GLY A 53 6.72 6.66 1.19
N ARG A 54 6.50 6.24 -0.07
CA ARG A 54 5.35 5.40 -0.46
C ARG A 54 5.36 4.05 0.27
N LEU A 55 6.52 3.41 0.43
CA LEU A 55 6.65 2.15 1.14
C LEU A 55 6.30 2.28 2.63
N ARG A 56 6.84 3.31 3.30
CA ARG A 56 6.53 3.59 4.71
C ARG A 56 5.04 3.85 4.92
N GLU A 57 4.44 4.63 4.05
CA GLU A 57 3.01 4.93 4.11
C GLU A 57 2.15 3.68 3.85
N GLY A 58 2.51 2.86 2.86
CA GLY A 58 1.86 1.57 2.60
C GLY A 58 1.91 0.65 3.82
N ASN A 59 3.10 0.49 4.42
CA ASN A 59 3.28 -0.32 5.63
C ASN A 59 2.46 0.20 6.81
N ARG A 60 2.38 1.53 6.99
CA ARG A 60 1.56 2.16 8.03
C ARG A 60 0.09 1.80 7.85
N ARG A 61 -0.44 1.92 6.62
CA ARG A 61 -1.84 1.58 6.31
C ARG A 61 -2.13 0.10 6.57
N LEU A 62 -1.24 -0.80 6.14
CA LEU A 62 -1.38 -2.24 6.40
C LEU A 62 -1.38 -2.55 7.91
N ARG A 63 -0.50 -1.90 8.67
CA ARG A 63 -0.45 -2.07 10.13
C ARG A 63 -1.74 -1.61 10.79
N THR A 64 -2.26 -0.44 10.41
CA THR A 64 -3.53 0.07 10.92
C THR A 64 -4.68 -0.87 10.58
N LEU A 65 -4.76 -1.36 9.33
CA LEU A 65 -5.78 -2.31 8.92
C LEU A 65 -5.72 -3.61 9.74
N SER A 66 -4.52 -4.15 9.94
CA SER A 66 -4.30 -5.35 10.75
C SER A 66 -4.71 -5.14 12.22
N GLN A 67 -4.40 -3.98 12.80
CA GLN A 67 -4.81 -3.65 14.17
C GLN A 67 -6.33 -3.58 14.31
N VAL A 68 -7.00 -2.92 13.38
CA VAL A 68 -8.48 -2.82 13.35
C VAL A 68 -9.10 -4.19 13.17
N SER A 69 -8.62 -4.98 12.20
CA SER A 69 -9.08 -6.35 11.97
C SER A 69 -8.95 -7.22 13.22
N ARG A 70 -7.82 -7.13 13.93
CA ARG A 70 -7.61 -7.84 15.19
C ARG A 70 -8.57 -7.40 16.30
N ALA A 71 -8.82 -6.09 16.44
CA ALA A 71 -9.74 -5.58 17.45
C ALA A 71 -11.17 -6.08 17.20
N LEU A 72 -11.64 -6.04 15.95
CA LEU A 72 -12.95 -6.57 15.57
C LEU A 72 -13.08 -8.07 15.84
N GLN A 73 -12.02 -8.85 15.60
CA GLN A 73 -12.02 -10.27 15.90
C GLN A 73 -12.18 -10.53 17.41
N LEU A 74 -11.50 -9.77 18.26
CA LEU A 74 -11.61 -9.91 19.72
C LEU A 74 -13.02 -9.60 20.22
N GLU A 75 -13.66 -8.55 19.70
CA GLU A 75 -15.04 -8.21 20.05
C GLU A 75 -16.01 -9.32 19.60
N LEU A 76 -15.83 -9.85 18.39
CA LEU A 76 -16.65 -10.94 17.87
C LEU A 76 -16.50 -12.22 18.73
N ASP A 77 -15.28 -12.58 19.10
CA ASP A 77 -15.00 -13.74 19.95
C ASP A 77 -15.64 -13.59 21.33
N ALA A 78 -15.61 -12.37 21.91
CA ALA A 78 -16.25 -12.07 23.18
C ALA A 78 -17.77 -12.22 23.11
N VAL A 79 -18.41 -11.68 22.06
CA VAL A 79 -19.86 -11.81 21.83
C VAL A 79 -20.24 -13.29 21.64
N HIS A 80 -19.47 -14.04 20.86
CA HIS A 80 -19.71 -15.48 20.68
C HIS A 80 -19.59 -16.28 21.98
N ALA A 81 -18.65 -15.92 22.84
CA ALA A 81 -18.50 -16.56 24.15
C ALA A 81 -19.72 -16.31 25.05
N VAL A 82 -20.26 -15.08 25.07
CA VAL A 82 -21.49 -14.74 25.81
C VAL A 82 -22.67 -15.52 25.26
N ASN A 83 -22.87 -15.51 23.94
CA ASN A 83 -23.99 -16.21 23.30
C ASN A 83 -23.97 -17.71 23.61
N ARG A 84 -22.78 -18.33 23.60
CA ARG A 84 -22.64 -19.76 23.94
C ARG A 84 -23.10 -20.05 25.37
N ARG A 85 -22.66 -19.23 26.34
CA ARG A 85 -23.08 -19.37 27.74
C ARG A 85 -24.60 -19.22 27.91
N LEU A 86 -25.20 -18.23 27.26
CA LEU A 86 -26.65 -18.01 27.32
C LEU A 86 -27.43 -19.20 26.75
N LEU A 87 -26.96 -19.79 25.63
CA LEU A 87 -27.57 -20.97 25.04
C LEU A 87 -27.45 -22.20 25.96
N GLU A 88 -26.31 -22.39 26.63
CA GLU A 88 -26.09 -23.47 27.61
C GLU A 88 -27.01 -23.31 28.83
N GLU A 89 -27.17 -22.10 29.37
CA GLU A 89 -28.09 -21.81 30.48
C GLU A 89 -29.56 -22.05 30.12
N GLN A 90 -29.96 -21.74 28.88
CA GLN A 90 -31.31 -22.00 28.40
C GLN A 90 -31.57 -23.50 28.22
N ALA A 91 -30.61 -24.24 27.67
CA ALA A 91 -30.71 -25.70 27.52
C ALA A 91 -30.82 -26.40 28.89
N GLY A 92 -30.09 -25.93 29.91
CA GLY A 92 -30.15 -26.48 31.26
C GLY A 92 -31.42 -26.15 32.06
N ARG A 93 -32.21 -25.15 31.63
CA ARG A 93 -33.49 -24.78 32.26
C ARG A 93 -34.71 -25.48 31.64
N GLY A 94 -34.53 -26.18 30.52
CA GLY A 94 -35.60 -26.85 29.78
C GLY A 94 -35.72 -28.36 29.99
N GLY A 95 -34.93 -28.96 30.88
CA GLY A 95 -34.98 -30.38 31.29
C GLY A 95 -35.24 -30.51 32.78
#